data_AF-Q5YCW2-F1
#
_entry.id   AF-Q5YCW2-F1
#
_cell.length_a   1.000
_cell.length_b   1.000
_cell.length_c   1.000
_cell.angle_alpha   90.00
_cell.angle_beta   90.00
_cell.angle_gamma   90.00
#
_symmetry.space_group_name_H-M   'P 1'
#
loop_
_entity.id
_entity.type
_entity.pdbx_description
1 polymer ?
#
loop_
_entity_poly.entity_id
_entity_poly.type
_entity_poly.pdbx_seq_one_letter_code
_entity_poly.pdbx_strand_id
1 'polypeptide(L)'
;YWLSAWLGNVGYATLLMSAAAYFFPVFGNGQNLASIVMASVILWGCHFMILHGAKSASFVNTIITIAKLIPIFIFTVIMIISFKMGIFTHGFWYTPNGKFQFTDVMSQVRSTMLVTVWVFIGIEGAVVFSSRANRRKDVGRATVLGIIIVTLIYMLVTLLSLGVMRRSGLANLSQPAMAYLLKSVVGSWGAMIVNLGLIVSVVRAWLSWTM
;
A
#
# COMPACT_ATOMS: atom_id res chain seq x y z
N TYR A 1 7.84 -5.58 18.76
CA TYR A 1 6.49 -5.16 18.33
C TYR A 1 6.30 -3.66 18.38
N TRP A 2 6.32 -3.04 19.57
CA TRP A 2 6.11 -1.60 19.76
C TRP A 2 6.98 -0.71 18.86
N LEU A 3 8.27 -1.03 18.72
CA LEU A 3 9.19 -0.28 17.86
C LEU A 3 8.82 -0.35 16.36
N SER A 4 8.31 -1.51 15.89
CA SER A 4 7.81 -1.68 14.52
C SER A 4 6.55 -0.86 14.27
N ALA A 5 5.63 -0.84 15.23
CA ALA A 5 4.41 -0.02 15.17
C ALA A 5 4.75 1.48 15.08
N TRP A 6 5.73 1.93 15.88
CA TRP A 6 6.18 3.32 15.88
C TRP A 6 6.80 3.73 14.54
N LEU A 7 7.71 2.92 14.00
CA LEU A 7 8.30 3.14 12.68
C LEU A 7 7.27 3.03 11.54
N GLY A 8 6.28 2.15 11.67
CA GLY A 8 5.17 2.02 10.74
C GLY A 8 4.36 3.32 10.60
N ASN A 9 4.12 4.02 11.71
CA ASN A 9 3.44 5.32 11.70
C ASN A 9 4.23 6.39 10.93
N VAL A 10 5.56 6.36 11.00
CA VAL A 10 6.42 7.27 10.21
C VAL A 10 6.31 6.94 8.72
N GLY A 11 6.34 5.65 8.34
CA GLY A 11 6.14 5.23 6.95
C GLY A 11 4.76 5.62 6.40
N TYR A 12 3.72 5.54 7.22
CA TYR A 12 2.39 6.06 6.90
C TYR A 12 2.39 7.57 6.71
N ALA A 13 3.08 8.34 7.56
CA ALA A 13 3.22 9.79 7.40
C ALA A 13 3.86 10.13 6.06
N THR A 14 4.97 9.48 5.72
CA THR A 14 5.66 9.74 4.46
C THR A 14 4.76 9.39 3.28
N LEU A 15 4.08 8.24 3.28
CA LEU A 15 3.17 7.83 2.20
C LEU A 15 1.97 8.78 2.04
N LEU A 16 1.38 9.22 3.16
CA LEU A 16 0.29 10.18 3.17
C LEU A 16 0.73 11.50 2.53
N MET A 17 1.91 12.00 2.91
CA MET A 17 2.44 13.25 2.40
C MET A 17 2.90 13.13 0.94
N SER A 18 3.48 11.99 0.52
CA SER A 18 3.79 11.73 -0.90
C SER A 18 2.53 11.69 -1.76
N ALA A 19 1.43 11.13 -1.24
CA ALA A 19 0.14 11.13 -1.92
C ALA A 19 -0.47 12.55 -2.00
N ALA A 20 -0.37 13.31 -0.90
CA ALA A 20 -0.82 14.71 -0.84
C ALA A 20 0.02 15.61 -1.77
N ALA A 21 1.30 15.30 -1.99
CA ALA A 21 2.18 16.04 -2.88
C ALA A 21 1.68 16.10 -4.33
N TYR A 22 0.89 15.10 -4.75
CA TYR A 22 0.24 15.11 -6.05
C TYR A 22 -0.72 16.30 -6.23
N PHE A 23 -1.39 16.73 -5.15
CA PHE A 23 -2.32 17.86 -5.14
C PHE A 23 -1.63 19.15 -4.72
N PHE A 24 -0.68 19.06 -3.80
CA PHE A 24 0.02 20.19 -3.21
C PHE A 24 1.54 19.99 -3.34
N PRO A 25 2.18 20.54 -4.40
CA PRO A 25 3.60 20.30 -4.68
C PRO A 25 4.57 20.66 -3.55
N VAL A 26 4.14 21.47 -2.59
CA VAL A 26 4.90 21.85 -1.38
C VAL A 26 5.42 20.64 -0.59
N PHE A 27 4.74 19.49 -0.67
CA PHE A 27 5.13 18.27 0.04
C PHE A 27 6.20 17.44 -0.69
N GLY A 28 6.52 17.74 -1.96
CA GLY A 28 7.57 17.06 -2.72
C GLY A 28 7.49 15.52 -2.67
N ASN A 29 8.50 14.87 -2.11
CA ASN A 29 8.52 13.41 -1.97
C ASN A 29 7.89 12.89 -0.65
N GLY A 30 7.29 13.76 0.16
CA GLY A 30 6.70 13.40 1.46
C GLY A 30 7.69 13.35 2.63
N GLN A 31 8.95 13.77 2.41
CA GLN A 31 10.04 13.67 3.38
C GLN A 31 10.67 15.03 3.74
N ASN A 32 10.10 16.14 3.25
CA ASN A 32 10.61 17.47 3.55
C ASN A 32 10.03 18.04 4.85
N LEU A 33 10.55 19.19 5.30
CA LEU A 33 10.12 19.81 6.56
C LEU A 33 8.61 20.12 6.58
N ALA A 34 8.04 20.58 5.46
CA ALA A 34 6.61 20.86 5.34
C ALA A 34 5.76 19.58 5.52
N SER A 35 6.19 18.47 4.94
CA SER A 35 5.58 17.14 5.14
C SER A 35 5.63 16.70 6.59
N ILE A 36 6.77 16.88 7.28
CA ILE A 36 6.93 16.49 8.68
C ILE A 36 5.97 17.29 9.57
N VAL A 37 5.90 18.60 9.38
CA VAL A 37 5.02 19.47 10.16
C VAL A 37 3.56 19.11 9.92
N MET A 38 3.13 18.99 8.66
CA MET A 38 1.75 18.67 8.33
C MET A 38 1.35 17.27 8.82
N ALA A 39 2.18 16.26 8.60
CA ALA A 39 1.92 14.91 9.10
C ALA A 39 1.81 14.87 10.63
N SER A 40 2.64 15.65 11.33
CA SER A 40 2.58 15.78 12.79
C SER A 40 1.26 16.41 13.25
N VAL A 41 0.81 17.49 12.59
CA VAL A 41 -0.48 18.13 12.86
C VAL A 41 -1.63 17.15 12.67
N ILE A 42 -1.64 16.38 11.58
CA ILE A 42 -2.68 15.37 11.31
C ILE A 42 -2.67 14.27 12.39
N LEU A 43 -1.49 13.78 12.75
CA LEU A 43 -1.32 12.74 13.77
C LEU A 43 -1.87 13.20 15.13
N TRP A 44 -1.49 14.40 15.58
CA TRP A 44 -2.03 14.98 16.82
C TRP A 44 -3.53 15.23 16.73
N GLY A 45 -4.03 15.67 15.58
CA GLY A 45 -5.47 15.79 15.32
C GLY A 45 -6.21 14.45 15.51
N CYS A 46 -5.69 13.36 14.93
CA CYS A 46 -6.23 12.02 15.14
C CYS A 46 -6.19 11.61 16.62
N HIS A 47 -5.09 11.91 17.34
CA HIS A 47 -4.96 11.63 18.76
C HIS A 47 -6.02 12.36 19.60
N PHE A 48 -6.21 13.66 19.38
CA PHE A 48 -7.24 14.44 20.08
C PHE A 48 -8.66 13.96 19.78
N MET A 49 -8.96 13.55 18.53
CA MET A 49 -10.25 12.96 18.18
C MET A 49 -10.53 11.68 18.99
N ILE A 50 -9.52 10.84 19.19
CA ILE A 50 -9.65 9.60 19.97
C ILE A 50 -9.88 9.92 21.45
N LEU A 51 -9.16 10.90 22.02
CA LEU A 51 -9.36 11.36 23.40
C LEU A 51 -10.78 11.88 23.65
N HIS A 52 -11.39 12.56 22.67
CA HIS A 52 -12.78 13.00 22.73
C HIS A 52 -13.80 11.87 22.55
N GLY A 53 -13.36 10.62 22.52
CA GLY A 53 -14.23 9.46 22.47
C GLY A 53 -14.83 9.21 21.09
N ALA A 54 -14.09 9.48 20.01
CA ALA A 54 -14.46 9.08 18.66
C ALA A 54 -14.63 7.55 18.57
N LYS A 55 -15.80 7.05 18.95
CA LYS A 55 -16.24 5.68 18.68
C LYS A 55 -16.46 5.59 17.19
N SER A 56 -15.42 5.18 16.46
CA SER A 56 -15.53 4.93 15.03
C SER A 56 -16.70 3.96 14.80
N ALA A 57 -17.80 4.45 14.23
CA ALA A 57 -18.96 3.62 13.94
C ALA A 57 -18.53 2.51 12.98
N SER A 58 -18.96 1.27 13.24
CA SER A 58 -18.67 0.11 12.38
C SER A 58 -19.01 0.39 10.92
N PHE A 59 -20.09 1.15 10.67
CA PHE A 59 -20.51 1.61 9.35
C PHE A 59 -19.45 2.44 8.61
N VAL A 60 -18.82 3.40 9.29
CA VAL A 60 -17.76 4.25 8.71
C VAL A 60 -16.54 3.41 8.32
N ASN A 61 -16.21 2.40 9.13
CA ASN A 61 -15.12 1.48 8.81
C ASN A 61 -15.40 0.67 7.54
N THR A 62 -16.63 0.22 7.35
CA THR A 62 -17.06 -0.49 6.13
C THR A 62 -16.96 0.40 4.90
N ILE A 63 -17.48 1.63 4.97
CA ILE A 63 -17.39 2.60 3.86
C ILE A 63 -15.93 2.83 3.47
N ILE A 64 -15.06 3.07 4.45
CA ILE A 64 -13.65 3.32 4.17
C ILE A 64 -12.98 2.08 3.59
N THR A 65 -13.34 0.88 4.04
CA THR A 65 -12.84 -0.37 3.47
C THR A 65 -13.22 -0.48 1.99
N ILE A 66 -14.48 -0.22 1.64
CA ILE A 66 -14.95 -0.20 0.26
C ILE A 66 -14.22 0.89 -0.55
N ALA A 67 -14.06 2.08 0.01
CA ALA A 67 -13.35 3.18 -0.64
C ALA A 67 -11.89 2.85 -0.98
N LYS A 68 -11.21 2.03 -0.17
CA LYS A 68 -9.85 1.53 -0.46
C LYS A 68 -9.83 0.46 -1.56
N LEU A 69 -10.86 -0.37 -1.63
CA LEU A 69 -10.96 -1.44 -2.63
C LEU A 69 -11.21 -0.89 -4.04
N ILE A 70 -11.92 0.24 -4.17
CA ILE A 70 -12.24 0.86 -5.46
C ILE A 70 -10.97 1.18 -6.28
N PRO A 71 -9.96 1.93 -5.77
CA PRO A 71 -8.72 2.18 -6.50
C PRO A 71 -7.96 0.91 -6.89
N ILE A 72 -7.93 -0.10 -6.00
CA ILE A 72 -7.24 -1.36 -6.27
C ILE A 72 -7.94 -2.13 -7.39
N PHE A 73 -9.27 -2.18 -7.37
CA PHE A 73 -10.08 -2.83 -8.39
C PHE A 73 -9.91 -2.13 -9.74
N ILE A 74 -10.06 -0.81 -9.79
CA ILE A 74 -9.87 0.01 -10.98
C ILE A 74 -8.46 -0.20 -11.56
N PHE A 75 -7.44 -0.12 -10.71
CA PHE A 75 -6.06 -0.37 -11.12
C PHE A 75 -5.91 -1.77 -11.73
N THR A 76 -6.41 -2.80 -11.05
CA THR A 76 -6.28 -4.20 -11.49
C THR A 76 -6.93 -4.41 -12.86
N VAL A 77 -8.18 -3.98 -13.04
CA VAL A 77 -8.91 -4.12 -14.31
C VAL A 77 -8.19 -3.39 -15.45
N ILE A 78 -7.77 -2.15 -15.22
CA ILE A 78 -7.10 -1.34 -16.25
C ILE A 78 -5.76 -1.94 -16.63
N MET A 79 -4.99 -2.43 -15.66
CA MET A 79 -3.70 -3.06 -15.94
C MET A 79 -3.85 -4.40 -16.66
N ILE A 80 -4.90 -5.17 -16.40
CA ILE A 80 -5.23 -6.39 -17.18
C ILE A 80 -5.48 -6.03 -18.64
N ILE A 81 -6.31 -5.02 -18.90
CA ILE A 81 -6.63 -4.57 -20.28
C ILE A 81 -5.39 -4.02 -20.98
N SER A 82 -4.50 -3.37 -20.23
CA SER A 82 -3.29 -2.72 -20.76
C SER A 82 -2.07 -3.64 -20.80
N PHE A 83 -2.23 -4.90 -20.37
CA PHE A 83 -1.14 -5.85 -20.23
C PHE A 83 -0.56 -6.22 -21.59
N LYS A 84 0.76 -6.10 -21.73
CA LYS A 84 1.47 -6.45 -22.96
C LYS A 84 2.44 -7.60 -22.67
N MET A 85 2.12 -8.79 -23.21
CA MET A 85 2.94 -9.98 -23.03
C MET A 85 4.39 -9.76 -23.47
N GLY A 86 4.61 -8.99 -24.54
CA GLY A 86 5.95 -8.65 -25.02
C GLY A 86 6.75 -7.74 -24.08
N ILE A 87 6.11 -6.95 -23.22
CA ILE A 87 6.82 -6.18 -22.17
C ILE A 87 7.11 -7.09 -20.97
N PHE A 88 6.13 -7.93 -20.60
CA PHE A 88 6.26 -8.85 -19.48
C PHE A 88 7.40 -9.86 -19.64
N THR A 89 7.55 -10.45 -20.84
CA THR A 89 8.59 -11.44 -21.12
C THR A 89 9.95 -10.82 -21.45
N HIS A 90 9.99 -9.51 -21.70
CA HIS A 90 11.21 -8.82 -22.10
C HIS A 90 12.26 -8.84 -20.98
N GLY A 91 13.31 -9.62 -21.19
CA GLY A 91 14.39 -9.75 -20.21
C GLY A 91 13.94 -10.40 -18.90
N PHE A 92 13.05 -11.40 -18.98
CA PHE A 92 12.52 -12.12 -17.80
C PHE A 92 13.62 -12.53 -16.80
N TRP A 93 14.74 -13.04 -17.32
CA TRP A 93 15.89 -13.46 -16.52
C TRP A 93 16.84 -12.32 -16.10
N TYR A 94 16.88 -11.22 -16.86
CA TYR A 94 17.70 -10.03 -16.64
C TYR A 94 19.06 -10.27 -15.96
N THR A 95 19.84 -11.23 -16.46
CA THR A 95 21.23 -11.43 -16.02
C THR A 95 22.19 -10.78 -17.01
N PRO A 96 23.43 -10.45 -16.62
CA PRO A 96 24.44 -9.90 -17.53
C PRO A 96 24.66 -10.74 -18.80
N ASN A 97 24.37 -12.05 -18.72
CA ASN A 97 24.55 -13.00 -19.81
C ASN A 97 23.23 -13.46 -20.46
N GLY A 98 22.08 -12.88 -20.09
CA GLY A 98 20.76 -13.26 -20.61
C GLY A 98 20.29 -14.68 -20.24
N LYS A 99 21.03 -15.40 -19.39
CA LYS A 99 20.75 -16.79 -18.95
C LYS A 99 20.34 -16.82 -17.48
N PHE A 100 19.51 -17.78 -17.09
CA PHE A 100 19.16 -17.98 -15.67
C PHE A 100 20.42 -18.18 -14.80
N GLN A 101 20.53 -17.41 -13.71
CA GLN A 101 21.55 -17.59 -12.68
C GLN A 101 20.88 -17.65 -11.31
N PHE A 102 21.05 -18.78 -10.62
CA PHE A 102 20.40 -18.99 -9.32
C PHE A 102 20.86 -17.97 -8.27
N THR A 103 22.14 -17.58 -8.29
CA THR A 103 22.72 -16.60 -7.37
C THR A 103 22.05 -15.23 -7.46
N ASP A 104 21.78 -14.76 -8.69
CA ASP A 104 21.11 -13.47 -8.95
C ASP A 104 19.64 -13.48 -8.53
N VAL A 105 18.96 -14.63 -8.66
CA VAL A 105 17.57 -14.77 -8.21
C VAL A 105 17.52 -14.83 -6.68
N MET A 106 18.45 -15.54 -6.04
CA MET A 106 18.50 -15.64 -4.58
C MET A 106 18.75 -14.27 -3.93
N SER A 107 19.62 -13.44 -4.52
CA SER A 107 19.88 -12.08 -4.02
C SER A 107 18.66 -11.17 -4.18
N GLN A 108 17.93 -11.26 -5.29
CA GLN A 108 16.66 -10.53 -5.50
C GLN A 108 15.58 -10.95 -4.51
N VAL A 109 15.43 -12.26 -4.27
CA VAL A 109 14.49 -12.79 -3.28
C VAL A 109 14.82 -12.25 -1.89
N ARG A 110 16.09 -12.33 -1.46
CA ARG A 110 16.54 -11.81 -0.16
C ARG A 110 16.32 -10.30 -0.02
N SER A 111 16.58 -9.53 -1.08
CA SER A 111 16.40 -8.07 -1.08
C SER A 111 14.91 -7.69 -0.93
N THR A 112 14.02 -8.51 -1.48
CA THR A 112 12.57 -8.26 -1.42
C THR A 112 11.97 -8.72 -0.09
N MET A 113 12.58 -9.70 0.61
CA MET A 113 12.11 -10.22 1.89
C MET A 113 11.88 -9.12 2.94
N LEU A 114 12.82 -8.16 3.05
CA LEU A 114 12.72 -7.05 4.00
C LEU A 114 11.46 -6.20 3.78
N VAL A 115 11.13 -5.92 2.53
CA VAL A 115 9.95 -5.13 2.17
C VAL A 115 8.66 -5.93 2.39
N THR A 116 8.67 -7.23 2.06
CA THR A 116 7.48 -8.09 2.25
C THR A 116 7.09 -8.24 3.72
N VAL A 117 8.04 -8.28 4.66
CA VAL A 117 7.71 -8.30 6.10
C VAL A 117 6.86 -7.09 6.47
N TRP A 118 7.24 -5.91 5.96
CA TRP A 118 6.54 -4.66 6.24
C TRP A 118 5.12 -4.64 5.67
N VAL A 119 4.94 -5.20 4.49
CA VAL A 119 3.65 -5.28 3.79
C VAL A 119 2.63 -6.18 4.49
N PHE A 120 3.07 -7.16 5.29
CA PHE A 120 2.19 -8.02 6.08
C PHE A 120 1.98 -7.55 7.53
N ILE A 121 2.55 -6.40 7.93
CA ILE A 121 2.23 -5.79 9.22
C ILE A 121 0.74 -5.41 9.24
N GLY A 122 0.07 -5.77 10.35
CA GLY A 122 -1.37 -5.53 10.54
C GLY A 122 -2.24 -6.78 10.44
N ILE A 123 -1.68 -7.93 10.02
CA ILE A 123 -2.34 -9.24 10.12
C ILE A 123 -2.85 -9.55 11.55
N GLU A 124 -2.12 -9.06 12.56
CA GLU A 124 -2.42 -9.23 13.97
C GLU A 124 -3.70 -8.50 14.40
N GLY A 125 -4.24 -7.59 13.58
CA GLY A 125 -5.46 -6.85 13.88
C GLY A 125 -6.65 -7.76 14.19
N ALA A 126 -6.76 -8.92 13.53
CA ALA A 126 -7.80 -9.90 13.84
C ALA A 126 -7.69 -10.46 15.27
N VAL A 127 -6.46 -10.62 15.78
CA VAL A 127 -6.20 -11.11 17.15
C VAL A 127 -6.54 -10.05 18.19
N VAL A 128 -6.31 -8.77 17.90
CA VAL A 128 -6.68 -7.66 18.80
C VAL A 128 -8.18 -7.61 19.05
N PHE A 129 -9.00 -7.93 18.04
CA PHE A 129 -10.47 -8.00 18.17
C PHE A 129 -10.99 -9.38 18.61
N SER A 130 -10.11 -10.34 18.92
CA SER A 130 -10.52 -11.70 19.31
C SER A 130 -11.36 -11.76 20.58
N SER A 131 -11.19 -10.80 21.50
CA SER A 131 -12.00 -10.66 22.72
C SER A 131 -13.47 -10.31 22.45
N ARG A 132 -13.76 -9.72 21.28
CA ARG A 132 -15.11 -9.36 20.83
C ARG A 132 -15.68 -10.37 19.81
N ALA A 133 -14.94 -11.44 19.51
CA ALA A 133 -15.36 -12.44 18.53
C ALA A 133 -16.36 -13.42 19.14
N ASN A 134 -17.45 -13.68 18.41
CA ASN A 134 -18.49 -14.62 18.83
C ASN A 134 -17.98 -16.08 18.84
N ARG A 135 -17.01 -16.43 17.98
CA ARG A 135 -16.34 -17.73 17.96
C ARG A 135 -14.84 -17.56 17.70
N ARG A 136 -14.01 -18.22 18.51
CA ARG A 136 -12.53 -18.21 18.33
C ARG A 136 -12.07 -18.78 16.98
N LYS A 137 -12.83 -19.74 16.41
CA LYS A 137 -12.55 -20.34 15.09
C LYS A 137 -12.66 -19.32 13.94
N ASP A 138 -13.51 -18.30 14.09
CA ASP A 138 -13.73 -17.31 13.04
C ASP A 138 -12.52 -16.37 12.91
N VAL A 139 -11.85 -16.07 14.04
CA VAL A 139 -10.61 -15.28 14.07
C VAL A 139 -9.52 -15.98 13.26
N GLY A 140 -9.27 -17.27 13.51
CA GLY A 140 -8.24 -18.03 12.79
C GLY A 140 -8.52 -18.14 11.29
N ARG A 141 -9.77 -18.39 10.90
CA ARG A 141 -10.19 -18.43 9.49
C ARG A 141 -10.03 -17.07 8.81
N ALA A 142 -10.44 -15.99 9.48
CA ALA A 142 -10.32 -14.63 8.96
C ALA A 142 -8.86 -14.25 8.74
N THR A 143 -7.97 -14.59 9.67
CA THR A 143 -6.52 -14.33 9.53
C THR A 143 -5.93 -15.07 8.33
N VAL A 144 -6.18 -16.38 8.20
CA VAL A 144 -5.62 -17.20 7.11
C VAL A 144 -6.17 -16.76 5.75
N LEU A 145 -7.48 -16.55 5.63
CA LEU A 145 -8.10 -16.06 4.41
C LEU A 145 -7.59 -14.65 4.06
N GLY A 146 -7.45 -13.78 5.05
CA GLY A 146 -6.89 -12.43 4.88
C GLY A 146 -5.49 -12.47 4.29
N ILE A 147 -4.58 -13.29 4.84
CA ILE A 147 -3.23 -13.47 4.28
C ILE A 147 -3.29 -13.92 2.83
N ILE A 148 -4.04 -14.99 2.54
CA ILE A 148 -4.06 -15.59 1.21
C ILE A 148 -4.59 -14.58 0.18
N ILE A 149 -5.70 -13.92 0.49
CA ILE A 149 -6.32 -12.93 -0.39
C ILE A 149 -5.36 -11.77 -0.65
N VAL A 150 -4.78 -11.19 0.41
CA VAL A 150 -3.86 -10.06 0.30
C VAL A 150 -2.60 -10.44 -0.48
N THR A 151 -2.05 -11.63 -0.24
CA THR A 151 -0.90 -12.18 -0.98
C THR A 151 -1.21 -12.28 -2.47
N LEU A 152 -2.36 -12.85 -2.82
CA LEU A 152 -2.78 -12.98 -4.23
C LEU A 152 -2.97 -11.61 -4.88
N ILE A 153 -3.56 -10.65 -4.18
CA ILE A 153 -3.72 -9.27 -4.69
C ILE A 153 -2.34 -8.63 -4.93
N TYR A 154 -1.39 -8.75 -4.00
CA TYR A 154 -0.06 -8.19 -4.17
C TYR A 154 0.72 -8.85 -5.31
N MET A 155 0.64 -10.17 -5.43
CA MET A 155 1.23 -10.88 -6.57
C MET A 155 0.62 -10.40 -7.89
N LEU A 156 -0.72 -10.34 -7.97
CA LEU A 156 -1.43 -9.92 -9.16
C LEU A 156 -1.06 -8.49 -9.58
N VAL A 157 -1.14 -7.52 -8.65
CA VAL A 157 -0.79 -6.12 -8.90
C VAL A 157 0.66 -5.97 -9.38
N THR A 158 1.59 -6.72 -8.76
CA THR A 158 3.02 -6.68 -9.12
C THR A 158 3.26 -7.26 -10.52
N LEU A 159 2.69 -8.43 -10.82
CA LEU A 159 2.83 -9.07 -12.13
C LEU A 159 2.22 -8.23 -13.25
N LEU A 160 1.03 -7.67 -13.02
CA LEU A 160 0.37 -6.78 -13.97
C LEU A 160 1.22 -5.52 -14.24
N SER A 161 1.82 -4.95 -13.19
CA SER A 161 2.69 -3.77 -13.32
C SER A 161 3.90 -4.05 -14.23
N LEU A 162 4.52 -5.22 -14.09
CA LEU A 162 5.63 -5.68 -14.93
C LEU A 162 5.23 -5.93 -16.39
N GLY A 163 3.95 -6.19 -16.68
CA GLY A 163 3.45 -6.36 -18.04
C GLY A 163 3.00 -5.08 -18.73
N VAL A 164 2.88 -3.97 -17.98
CA VAL A 164 2.49 -2.67 -18.53
C VAL A 164 3.71 -1.78 -18.76
N MET A 165 4.70 -1.80 -17.85
CA MET A 165 5.88 -0.95 -17.93
C MET A 165 7.16 -1.75 -17.70
N ARG A 166 8.23 -1.43 -18.44
CA ARG A 166 9.56 -2.05 -18.26
C ARG A 166 10.11 -1.71 -16.88
N ARG A 167 10.96 -2.60 -16.32
CA ARG A 167 11.61 -2.43 -15.01
C ARG A 167 12.33 -1.09 -14.84
N SER A 168 13.02 -0.60 -15.87
CA SER A 168 13.69 0.71 -15.83
C SER A 168 12.71 1.87 -15.69
N GLY A 169 11.52 1.77 -16.29
CA GLY A 169 10.45 2.74 -16.11
C GLY A 169 9.88 2.67 -14.70
N LEU A 170 9.56 1.45 -14.23
CA LEU A 170 9.02 1.22 -12.88
C LEU A 170 9.95 1.72 -11.77
N ALA A 171 11.26 1.54 -11.93
CA ALA A 171 12.27 1.99 -10.96
C ALA A 171 12.37 3.53 -10.85
N ASN A 172 11.97 4.26 -11.90
CA ASN A 172 12.00 5.72 -11.94
C ASN A 172 10.66 6.36 -11.58
N LEU A 173 9.64 5.57 -11.25
CA LEU A 173 8.35 6.12 -10.82
C LEU A 173 8.49 6.77 -9.45
N SER A 174 7.94 7.97 -9.31
CA SER A 174 7.76 8.63 -8.03
C SER A 174 6.85 7.78 -7.12
N GLN A 175 7.03 7.91 -5.81
CA GLN A 175 6.14 7.27 -4.84
C GLN A 175 4.88 8.13 -4.64
N PRO A 176 3.67 7.55 -4.60
CA PRO A 176 3.35 6.12 -4.67
C PRO A 176 3.32 5.56 -6.11
N ALA A 177 4.11 4.51 -6.38
CA ALA A 177 4.31 3.99 -7.75
C ALA A 177 3.01 3.56 -8.46
N MET A 178 2.05 3.00 -7.72
CA MET A 178 0.73 2.58 -8.27
C MET A 178 -0.02 3.75 -8.93
N ALA A 179 0.04 4.95 -8.34
CA ALA A 179 -0.65 6.13 -8.87
C ALA A 179 -0.03 6.58 -10.20
N TYR A 180 1.30 6.66 -10.24
CA TYR A 180 2.04 7.12 -11.43
C TYR A 180 2.04 6.07 -12.55
N LEU A 181 2.05 4.79 -12.21
CA LEU A 181 1.86 3.73 -13.19
C LEU A 181 0.46 3.81 -13.81
N LEU A 182 -0.60 3.97 -13.01
CA LEU A 182 -1.95 4.15 -13.55
C LEU A 182 -2.06 5.42 -14.41
N LYS A 183 -1.40 6.50 -14.00
CA LYS A 183 -1.30 7.74 -14.79
C LYS A 183 -0.68 7.52 -16.17
N SER A 184 0.33 6.65 -16.29
CA SER A 184 0.95 6.35 -17.58
C SER A 184 0.03 5.64 -18.57
N VAL A 185 -1.04 5.02 -18.08
CA VAL A 185 -2.00 4.26 -18.91
C VAL A 185 -3.23 5.10 -19.23
N VAL A 186 -3.85 5.72 -18.22
CA VAL A 186 -5.15 6.38 -18.37
C VAL A 186 -5.12 7.89 -18.15
N GLY A 187 -3.96 8.44 -17.76
CA GLY A 187 -3.79 9.87 -17.51
C GLY A 187 -4.05 10.29 -16.05
N SER A 188 -4.15 11.60 -15.84
CA SER A 188 -4.13 12.23 -14.51
C SER A 188 -5.26 11.79 -13.56
N TRP A 189 -6.43 11.43 -14.09
CA TRP A 189 -7.55 10.97 -13.27
C TRP A 189 -7.24 9.67 -12.53
N GLY A 190 -6.44 8.78 -13.14
CA GLY A 190 -6.03 7.52 -12.52
C GLY A 190 -5.16 7.75 -11.28
N ALA A 191 -4.16 8.63 -11.39
CA ALA A 191 -3.35 9.03 -10.24
C ALA A 191 -4.19 9.71 -9.15
N MET A 192 -5.16 10.54 -9.53
CA MET A 192 -6.02 11.24 -8.57
C MET A 192 -6.83 10.26 -7.72
N ILE A 193 -7.45 9.25 -8.33
CA ILE A 193 -8.23 8.24 -7.60
C ILE A 193 -7.34 7.43 -6.65
N VAL A 194 -6.16 7.00 -7.10
CA VAL A 194 -5.24 6.22 -6.26
C VAL A 194 -4.70 7.05 -5.10
N ASN A 195 -4.29 8.30 -5.33
CA ASN A 195 -3.77 9.17 -4.28
C ASN A 195 -4.86 9.54 -3.25
N LEU A 196 -6.09 9.85 -3.69
CA LEU A 196 -7.21 10.08 -2.75
C LEU A 196 -7.53 8.84 -1.94
N GLY A 197 -7.60 7.67 -2.59
CA GLY A 197 -7.81 6.40 -1.92
C GLY A 197 -6.74 6.10 -0.89
N LEU A 198 -5.47 6.35 -1.22
CA LEU A 198 -4.33 6.17 -0.33
C LEU A 198 -4.41 7.12 0.89
N ILE A 199 -4.73 8.40 0.68
CA ILE A 199 -4.90 9.38 1.76
C ILE A 199 -5.96 8.91 2.76
N VAL A 200 -7.15 8.57 2.28
CA VAL A 200 -8.25 8.04 3.12
C VAL A 200 -7.81 6.74 3.80
N SER A 201 -7.05 5.91 3.09
CA SER A 201 -6.57 4.63 3.60
C SER A 201 -5.63 4.79 4.80
N VAL A 202 -4.66 5.68 4.68
CA VAL A 202 -3.62 5.91 5.69
C VAL A 202 -4.19 6.63 6.91
N VAL A 203 -5.00 7.67 6.72
CA VAL A 203 -5.65 8.38 7.85
C VAL A 203 -6.50 7.41 8.67
N ARG A 204 -7.25 6.53 8.00
CA ARG A 204 -8.03 5.49 8.70
C ARG A 204 -7.15 4.50 9.45
N ALA A 205 -6.00 4.11 8.87
CA ALA A 205 -5.05 3.23 9.51
C ALA A 205 -4.54 3.87 10.81
N TRP A 206 -4.14 5.14 10.80
CA TRP A 206 -3.76 5.86 12.02
C TRP A 206 -4.83 5.87 13.10
N LEU A 207 -6.09 6.15 12.72
CA LEU A 207 -7.20 6.09 13.67
C LEU A 207 -7.37 4.68 14.27
N SER A 208 -7.11 3.62 13.50
CA SER A 208 -7.21 2.24 13.99
C SER A 208 -6.04 1.83 14.88
N TRP A 209 -4.84 2.32 14.61
CA TRP A 209 -3.61 1.97 15.34
C TRP A 209 -3.40 2.78 16.62
N THR A 210 -4.07 3.93 16.73
CA THR A 210 -4.01 4.80 17.91
C THR A 210 -5.13 4.49 18.91
N MET A 211 -6.10 3.62 18.54
CA MET A 211 -7.12 3.05 19.44
C MET A 211 -6.61 1.78 20.11
#